data_AF-A0A9P1I5Q2-F1
#
_entry.id   AF-A0A9P1I5Q2-F1
#
_cell.length_a   1.000
_cell.length_b   1.000
_cell.length_c   1.000
_cell.angle_alpha   90.00
_cell.angle_beta   90.00
_cell.angle_gamma   90.00
#
_symmetry.space_group_name_H-M   'P 1'
#
loop_
_entity.id
_entity.type
_entity.pdbx_description
1 polymer ?
#
loop_
_entity_poly.entity_id
_entity_poly.type
_entity_poly.pdbx_seq_one_letter_code
_entity_poly.pdbx_strand_id
1 'polypeptide(L)'
;MEDIENSEQKEEIENENENEDEIQKTNKTDEGPGKEYEIYLKSEDFVDKLKLLHYEKSFLKMGIAYKPIQRHYFVKSTNVGEQFFLFTSIAAWLIRKCGDENYPMPQEFDDPNSTISNIVTAAKSKVFIYFTR
;
A
#
# COMPACT_ATOMS: atom_id res chain seq x y z
N MET A 1 -4.01 60.92 -16.16
CA MET A 1 -4.53 60.23 -14.97
C MET A 1 -5.75 59.51 -15.45
N GLU A 2 -5.49 58.37 -16.09
CA GLU A 2 -5.56 57.04 -15.43
C GLU A 2 -7.06 56.75 -15.30
N ASP A 3 -7.66 55.89 -16.13
CA ASP A 3 -7.43 54.45 -16.07
C ASP A 3 -7.62 53.79 -17.45
N ILE A 4 -6.51 53.53 -18.14
CA ILE A 4 -6.43 52.56 -19.24
C ILE A 4 -5.65 51.37 -18.66
N GLU A 5 -6.22 50.66 -17.69
CA GLU A 5 -5.54 49.51 -17.07
C GLU A 5 -6.52 48.51 -16.44
N ASN A 6 -7.73 48.37 -16.99
CA ASN A 6 -8.74 47.48 -16.40
C ASN A 6 -9.49 46.60 -17.42
N SER A 7 -8.85 46.31 -18.56
CA SER A 7 -9.38 45.37 -19.56
C SER A 7 -8.46 44.18 -19.86
N GLU A 8 -7.22 44.17 -19.35
CA GLU A 8 -6.27 43.07 -19.59
C GLU A 8 -6.10 42.13 -18.38
N GLN A 9 -6.57 42.50 -17.18
CA GLN A 9 -6.47 41.65 -15.98
C GLN A 9 -7.68 40.73 -15.74
N LYS A 10 -8.68 40.73 -16.62
CA LYS A 10 -9.82 39.81 -16.54
C LYS A 10 -9.70 38.58 -17.44
N GLU A 11 -8.75 38.55 -18.37
CA GLU A 11 -8.50 37.40 -19.25
C GLU A 11 -7.41 36.45 -18.72
N GLU A 12 -6.67 36.83 -17.66
CA GLU A 12 -5.65 35.97 -17.05
C GLU A 12 -6.16 35.09 -15.88
N ILE A 13 -7.36 35.31 -15.36
CA ILE A 13 -7.88 34.55 -14.19
C ILE A 13 -8.81 33.39 -14.59
N GLU A 14 -9.30 33.33 -15.84
CA GLU A 14 -10.15 32.23 -16.31
C GLU A 14 -9.37 31.03 -16.90
N ASN A 15 -8.05 31.15 -17.11
CA ASN A 15 -7.25 30.11 -17.78
C ASN A 15 -6.49 29.15 -16.84
N GLU A 16 -6.75 29.18 -15.53
CA GLU A 16 -6.13 28.24 -14.58
C GLU A 16 -7.05 27.07 -14.15
N ASN A 17 -8.35 27.13 -14.47
CA ASN A 17 -9.33 26.13 -13.98
C ASN A 17 -9.64 24.97 -14.94
N GLU A 18 -9.05 24.92 -16.14
CA GLU A 18 -9.26 23.79 -17.08
C GLU A 18 -8.14 22.73 -17.03
N ASN A 19 -7.03 23.01 -16.34
CA ASN A 19 -5.86 22.12 -16.32
C ASN A 19 -5.82 21.11 -15.16
N GLU A 20 -6.73 21.21 -14.17
CA GLU A 20 -6.80 20.23 -13.07
C GLU A 20 -7.61 18.97 -13.43
N ASP A 21 -8.54 19.07 -14.39
CA ASP A 21 -9.34 17.93 -14.87
C ASP A 21 -8.62 17.07 -15.93
N GLU A 22 -7.56 17.57 -16.56
CA GLU A 22 -6.73 16.80 -17.50
C GLU A 22 -5.64 15.97 -16.83
N ILE A 23 -5.18 16.35 -15.62
CA ILE A 23 -4.19 15.58 -14.85
C ILE A 23 -4.80 14.28 -14.28
N GLN A 24 -6.13 14.18 -14.16
CA GLN A 24 -6.82 12.96 -13.72
C GLN A 24 -7.26 12.03 -14.88
N LYS A 25 -7.16 12.45 -16.14
CA LYS A 25 -7.54 11.62 -17.31
C LYS A 25 -6.39 10.86 -17.95
N THR A 26 -5.14 11.13 -17.59
CA THR A 26 -3.95 10.55 -18.24
C THR A 26 -3.39 9.27 -17.60
N ASN A 27 -4.08 8.67 -16.61
CA ASN A 27 -3.78 7.31 -16.11
C ASN A 27 -4.80 6.24 -16.55
N LYS A 28 -5.62 6.51 -17.58
CA LYS A 28 -6.36 5.46 -18.30
C LYS A 28 -5.60 5.05 -19.58
N THR A 29 -4.35 4.64 -19.43
CA THR A 29 -3.56 4.15 -20.57
C THR A 29 -3.79 2.65 -20.77
N ASP A 30 -4.66 2.28 -21.72
CA ASP A 30 -4.55 1.06 -22.53
C ASP A 30 -4.16 -0.26 -21.83
N GLU A 31 -4.71 -0.52 -20.65
CA GLU A 31 -4.47 -1.78 -19.94
C GLU A 31 -5.46 -2.84 -20.44
N GLY A 32 -5.05 -3.64 -21.43
CA GLY A 32 -5.83 -4.79 -21.86
C GLY A 32 -6.13 -5.75 -20.69
N PRO A 33 -7.14 -6.64 -20.80
CA PRO A 33 -7.59 -7.52 -19.71
C PRO A 33 -6.49 -8.41 -19.09
N GLY A 34 -5.36 -8.57 -19.78
CA GLY A 34 -4.18 -9.26 -19.25
C GLY A 34 -3.54 -8.55 -18.05
N LYS A 35 -3.62 -7.22 -17.96
CA LYS A 35 -3.05 -6.47 -16.83
C LYS A 35 -3.88 -6.62 -15.55
N GLU A 36 -5.19 -6.80 -15.69
CA GLU A 36 -6.07 -7.16 -14.58
C GLU A 36 -5.74 -8.55 -14.01
N TYR A 37 -5.14 -9.45 -14.80
CA TYR A 37 -4.71 -10.77 -14.31
C TYR A 37 -3.42 -10.70 -13.48
N GLU A 38 -2.57 -9.69 -13.68
CA GLU A 38 -1.29 -9.56 -12.96
C GLU A 38 -1.47 -9.49 -11.43
N ILE A 39 -2.54 -8.84 -10.95
CA ILE A 39 -2.78 -8.72 -9.51
C ILE A 39 -3.17 -10.07 -8.90
N TYR A 40 -3.86 -10.94 -9.64
CA TYR A 40 -4.18 -12.30 -9.19
C TYR A 40 -2.92 -13.15 -9.07
N LEU A 41 -2.02 -13.07 -10.05
CA LEU A 41 -0.71 -13.75 -10.02
C LEU A 41 0.16 -13.27 -8.86
N LYS A 42 0.21 -11.94 -8.61
CA LYS A 42 0.93 -11.36 -7.48
C LYS A 42 0.38 -11.85 -6.13
N SER A 43 -0.95 -11.91 -5.99
CA SER A 43 -1.59 -12.43 -4.78
C SER A 43 -1.32 -13.92 -4.58
N GLU A 44 -1.32 -14.70 -5.66
CA GLU A 44 -0.96 -16.13 -5.64
C GLU A 44 0.48 -16.35 -5.14
N ASP A 45 1.45 -15.71 -5.79
CA ASP A 45 2.87 -15.80 -5.44
C ASP A 45 3.13 -15.32 -4.01
N PHE A 46 2.45 -14.25 -3.57
CA PHE A 46 2.52 -13.77 -2.20
C PHE A 46 2.09 -14.84 -1.18
N VAL A 47 0.93 -15.46 -1.38
CA VAL A 47 0.42 -16.50 -0.47
C VAL A 47 1.32 -17.73 -0.47
N ASP A 48 1.86 -18.13 -1.62
CA ASP A 48 2.73 -19.30 -1.71
C ASP A 48 4.10 -19.05 -1.03
N LYS A 49 4.64 -17.83 -1.10
CA LYS A 49 5.82 -17.42 -0.31
C LYS A 49 5.56 -17.48 1.20
N LEU A 50 4.37 -17.09 1.65
CA LEU A 50 4.00 -17.21 3.07
C LEU A 50 3.93 -18.67 3.53
N LYS A 51 3.41 -19.58 2.69
CA LYS A 51 3.39 -21.02 2.99
C LYS A 51 4.80 -21.60 3.10
N LEU A 52 5.72 -21.16 2.24
CA LEU A 52 7.13 -21.56 2.31
C LEU A 52 7.78 -21.14 3.64
N LEU A 53 7.37 -20.00 4.19
CA LEU A 53 7.79 -19.52 5.50
C LEU A 53 7.02 -20.16 6.68
N HIS A 54 6.15 -21.15 6.40
CA HIS A 54 5.31 -21.81 7.39
C HIS A 54 4.48 -20.83 8.25
N TYR A 55 3.90 -19.80 7.61
CA TYR A 55 3.11 -18.78 8.30
C TYR A 55 1.96 -19.39 9.13
N GLU A 56 1.33 -20.47 8.67
CA GLU A 56 0.22 -21.13 9.38
C GLU A 56 0.63 -21.67 10.76
N LYS A 57 1.87 -22.11 10.90
CA LYS A 57 2.37 -22.67 12.17
C LYS A 57 2.88 -21.61 13.12
N SER A 58 3.12 -20.39 12.64
CA SER A 58 3.85 -19.35 13.38
C SER A 58 3.02 -18.08 13.52
N PHE A 59 2.62 -17.47 12.41
CA PHE A 59 1.78 -16.27 12.38
C PHE A 59 0.37 -16.56 12.91
N LEU A 60 -0.33 -17.58 12.41
CA LEU A 60 -1.71 -17.87 12.83
C LEU A 60 -1.83 -18.30 14.30
N LYS A 61 -0.73 -18.77 14.91
CA LYS A 61 -0.70 -19.11 16.34
C LYS A 61 -0.50 -17.90 17.25
N MET A 62 -0.20 -16.73 16.69
CA MET A 62 0.06 -15.51 17.48
C MET A 62 -1.23 -14.89 18.04
N GLY A 63 -2.40 -15.20 17.47
CA GLY A 63 -3.67 -14.67 17.94
C GLY A 63 -4.86 -15.12 17.11
N ILE A 64 -6.05 -15.06 17.70
CA ILE A 64 -7.33 -15.46 17.08
C ILE A 64 -7.75 -14.50 15.94
N ALA A 65 -7.27 -13.26 15.99
CA ALA A 65 -7.54 -12.24 14.96
C ALA A 65 -6.92 -12.59 13.60
N TYR A 66 -5.90 -13.46 13.56
CA TYR A 66 -5.23 -13.82 12.31
C TYR A 66 -5.91 -15.02 11.64
N LYS A 67 -6.50 -14.77 10.48
CA LYS A 67 -7.20 -15.78 9.69
C LYS A 67 -6.30 -16.36 8.59
N PRO A 68 -6.50 -17.63 8.19
CA PRO A 68 -5.87 -18.18 7.00
C PRO A 68 -6.14 -17.33 5.77
N ILE A 69 -5.11 -17.06 4.97
CA ILE A 69 -5.19 -16.17 3.82
C ILE A 69 -5.57 -16.98 2.59
N GLN A 70 -6.70 -16.63 1.97
CA GLN A 70 -7.07 -17.22 0.68
C GLN A 70 -6.21 -16.67 -0.45
N ARG A 71 -6.03 -17.48 -1.49
CA ARG A 71 -5.16 -17.20 -2.64
C ARG A 71 -5.33 -15.81 -3.26
N HIS A 72 -6.56 -15.33 -3.37
CA HIS A 72 -6.90 -14.03 -3.98
C HIS A 72 -7.47 -13.04 -2.96
N TYR A 73 -7.21 -13.25 -1.67
CA TYR A 73 -7.82 -12.48 -0.59
C TYR A 73 -7.54 -10.99 -0.70
N PHE A 74 -6.37 -10.58 -1.20
CA PHE A 74 -5.99 -9.17 -1.34
C PHE A 74 -6.38 -8.56 -2.68
N VAL A 75 -6.96 -9.34 -3.62
CA VAL A 75 -7.26 -8.85 -4.97
C VAL A 75 -8.55 -8.02 -5.00
N LYS A 76 -9.56 -8.45 -4.25
CA LYS A 76 -10.86 -7.75 -4.19
C LYS A 76 -11.00 -7.08 -2.84
N SER A 77 -11.37 -5.80 -2.83
CA SER A 77 -11.64 -5.01 -1.63
C SER A 77 -12.98 -5.41 -1.00
N THR A 78 -13.05 -6.59 -0.38
CA THR A 78 -14.28 -7.07 0.29
C THR A 78 -14.45 -6.46 1.67
N ASN A 79 -13.38 -6.42 2.46
CA ASN A 79 -13.32 -5.77 3.76
C ASN A 79 -11.98 -5.06 3.91
N VAL A 80 -11.92 -3.80 3.49
CA VAL A 80 -10.67 -3.03 3.40
C VAL A 80 -9.98 -2.89 4.76
N GLY A 81 -10.75 -2.70 5.85
CA GLY A 81 -10.19 -2.58 7.20
C GLY A 81 -9.51 -3.86 7.67
N GLU A 82 -10.21 -5.00 7.55
CA GLU A 82 -9.65 -6.31 7.91
C GLU A 82 -8.47 -6.69 7.02
N GLN A 83 -8.57 -6.44 5.71
CA GLN A 83 -7.49 -6.70 4.76
C GLN A 83 -6.25 -5.85 5.07
N PHE A 84 -6.43 -4.58 5.41
CA PHE A 84 -5.36 -3.68 5.80
C PHE A 84 -4.68 -4.15 7.09
N PHE A 85 -5.47 -4.45 8.13
CA PHE A 85 -4.95 -4.96 9.40
C PHE A 85 -4.18 -6.27 9.21
N LEU A 86 -4.72 -7.20 8.42
CA LEU A 86 -4.06 -8.48 8.16
C LEU A 86 -2.76 -8.28 7.37
N PHE A 87 -2.77 -7.42 6.35
CA PHE A 87 -1.59 -7.14 5.54
C PHE A 87 -0.47 -6.50 6.35
N THR A 88 -0.79 -5.46 7.13
CA THR A 88 0.18 -4.78 8.00
C THR A 88 0.72 -5.70 9.09
N SER A 89 -0.13 -6.58 9.65
CA SER A 89 0.29 -7.61 10.59
C SER A 89 1.26 -8.62 9.97
N ILE A 90 1.02 -9.07 8.74
CA ILE A 90 1.95 -9.95 8.03
C ILE A 90 3.28 -9.24 7.80
N ALA A 91 3.26 -7.98 7.36
CA ALA A 91 4.47 -7.20 7.14
C ALA A 91 5.31 -7.06 8.42
N ALA A 92 4.65 -6.75 9.55
CA ALA A 92 5.28 -6.71 10.86
C ALA A 92 5.88 -8.07 11.25
N TRP A 93 5.15 -9.16 11.05
CA TRP A 93 5.65 -10.51 11.31
C TRP A 93 6.87 -10.87 10.44
N LEU A 94 6.87 -10.49 9.16
CA LEU A 94 8.01 -10.68 8.27
C LEU A 94 9.23 -9.89 8.75
N ILE A 95 9.05 -8.64 9.18
CA ILE A 95 10.13 -7.84 9.79
C ILE A 95 10.72 -8.54 11.01
N ARG A 96 9.86 -9.12 11.88
CA ARG A 96 10.32 -9.90 13.04
C ARG A 96 11.11 -11.14 12.62
N LYS A 97 10.67 -11.83 11.56
CA LYS A 97 11.39 -12.97 10.98
C LYS A 97 12.73 -12.59 10.36
N CYS A 98 12.90 -11.35 9.90
CA CYS A 98 14.16 -10.81 9.40
C CYS A 98 15.13 -10.34 10.51
N GLY A 99 14.89 -10.70 11.78
CA GLY A 99 15.83 -10.47 12.88
C GLY A 99 15.50 -9.30 13.82
N ASP A 100 14.31 -8.71 13.71
CA ASP A 100 13.82 -7.70 14.66
C ASP A 100 12.68 -8.26 15.52
N GLU A 101 13.01 -9.19 16.41
CA GLU A 101 12.01 -9.97 17.17
C GLU A 101 11.06 -9.10 18.01
N ASN A 102 11.48 -7.87 18.33
CA ASN A 102 10.75 -6.91 19.17
C ASN A 102 9.94 -5.89 18.36
N TYR A 103 9.90 -5.98 17.02
CA TYR A 103 9.09 -5.08 16.21
C TYR A 103 7.61 -5.17 16.62
N PRO A 104 6.93 -4.03 16.88
CA PRO A 104 5.57 -4.02 17.38
C PRO A 104 4.58 -4.52 16.32
N MET A 105 3.61 -5.32 16.76
CA MET A 105 2.51 -5.77 15.90
C MET A 105 1.44 -4.67 15.82
N PRO A 106 0.98 -4.30 14.61
CA PRO A 106 -0.11 -3.35 14.43
C PRO A 106 -1.39 -3.79 15.14
N GLN A 107 -2.22 -2.82 15.53
CA GLN A 107 -3.56 -3.02 16.07
C GLN A 107 -4.63 -2.59 15.05
N GLU A 108 -5.84 -3.13 15.20
CA GLU A 108 -6.97 -2.84 14.28
C GLU A 108 -7.38 -1.35 14.27
N PHE A 109 -7.09 -0.64 15.36
CA PHE A 109 -7.45 0.77 15.54
C PHE A 109 -6.25 1.73 15.41
N ASP A 110 -5.08 1.21 15.01
CA ASP A 110 -3.93 2.07 14.77
C ASP A 110 -4.16 2.96 13.55
N ASP A 111 -3.56 4.15 13.56
CA ASP A 111 -3.61 5.05 12.41
C ASP A 111 -2.96 4.38 11.17
N PRO A 112 -3.67 4.30 10.02
CA PRO A 112 -3.14 3.63 8.83
C PRO A 112 -1.85 4.23 8.31
N ASN A 113 -1.74 5.56 8.30
CA ASN A 113 -0.60 6.27 7.73
C ASN A 113 0.66 6.09 8.58
N SER A 114 0.51 6.19 9.90
CA SER A 114 1.57 5.92 10.87
C SER A 114 2.05 4.46 10.76
N THR A 115 1.11 3.51 10.68
CA THR A 115 1.41 2.07 10.55
C THR A 115 2.23 1.78 9.30
N ILE A 116 1.82 2.31 8.14
CA ILE A 116 2.56 2.17 6.88
C ILE A 116 3.96 2.79 7.01
N SER A 117 4.05 4.01 7.56
CA SER A 117 5.31 4.73 7.70
C SER A 117 6.32 3.95 8.54
N ASN A 118 5.86 3.35 9.65
CA ASN A 118 6.68 2.52 10.52
C ASN A 118 7.17 1.25 9.80
N ILE A 119 6.27 0.54 9.12
CA ILE A 119 6.60 -0.67 8.36
C ILE A 119 7.63 -0.39 7.27
N VAL A 120 7.41 0.67 6.47
CA VAL A 120 8.30 1.04 5.37
C VAL A 120 9.69 1.44 5.90
N THR A 121 9.74 2.20 6.98
CA THR A 121 10.99 2.62 7.62
C THR A 121 11.77 1.41 8.13
N ALA A 122 11.09 0.49 8.83
CA ALA A 122 11.70 -0.74 9.31
C ALA A 122 12.20 -1.62 8.16
N ALA A 123 11.39 -1.85 7.13
CA ALA A 123 11.75 -2.65 5.98
C ALA A 123 12.99 -2.10 5.25
N LYS A 124 13.05 -0.78 5.01
CA LYS A 124 14.20 -0.12 4.38
C LYS A 124 15.48 -0.28 5.18
N SER A 125 15.40 -0.10 6.51
CA SER A 125 16.58 -0.21 7.38
C SER A 125 17.22 -1.61 7.33
N LYS A 126 16.41 -2.67 7.21
CA LYS A 126 16.89 -4.06 7.25
C LYS A 126 17.39 -4.55 5.90
N VAL A 127 16.77 -4.12 4.79
CA VAL A 127 17.31 -4.38 3.44
C VAL A 127 18.75 -3.89 3.32
N PHE A 128 19.06 -2.74 3.94
CA PHE A 128 20.42 -2.21 3.96
C PHE A 128 21.39 -3.08 4.76
N ILE A 129 21.01 -3.55 5.94
CA ILE A 129 21.89 -4.33 6.83
C ILE A 129 22.34 -5.66 6.20
N TYR A 130 21.45 -6.37 5.49
CA TYR A 130 21.80 -7.64 4.84
C TYR A 130 22.65 -7.48 3.57
N PHE A 131 22.70 -6.29 2.96
CA PHE A 131 23.50 -6.04 1.76
C PHE A 131 24.94 -5.56 2.05
N THR A 132 25.20 -5.10 3.28
CA THR A 132 26.52 -4.63 3.74
C THR A 132 27.31 -5.65 4.56
N ARG A 133 26.88 -6.91 4.59
CA ARG A 133 27.61 -8.04 5.19
C ARG A 133 27.84 -9.12 4.14
#